data_AF-A0A5Q8C8J8-F1
#
_entry.id   AF-A0A5Q8C8J8-F1
#
_cell.length_a   1.000
_cell.length_b   1.000
_cell.length_c   1.000
_cell.angle_alpha   90.00
_cell.angle_beta   90.00
_cell.angle_gamma   90.00
#
_symmetry.space_group_name_H-M   'P 1'
#
loop_
_entity.id
_entity.type
_entity.pdbx_description
1 polymer ?
#
loop_
_entity_poly.entity_id
_entity_poly.type
_entity_poly.pdbx_seq_one_letter_code
_entity_poly.pdbx_strand_id
1 'polypeptide(L)'
;SVTGQTSGYYSYVNFTTSGGSFVVAVNGTDFLQLYSTTFDWTAVNSLATYRLNFDAQTVNFTSGGTVTGGTSGAVATIVKNVDNGSTGSLMIQSITGTFVDNEIITGGAGGSATANIPGGVVQVSAAITGVATSALSHVWLYRNRLFFIQGGTMKASYLPVDSVTGALGTINLSGVFQRGGSLLFGGTWSLDAGDGIDEKCVFVTTEGEAAIYEGSNPAGSTAAEWNLVGRYDLTAPMGKRATMRAGGDLIVATKEGMVPISAAINKDAAALSLAAISRNIEPDWKREAARRLSLPWEVIKWPDLNYAIVSLPIAAEGQEAWSFVANLETGAWCKFVGWATRCIELHDSRLYFGTNDGEVFEGEINGNDDGGAIYYTY
;
A
#
# COMPACT_ATOMS: atom_id res chain seq x y z
N SER A 1 -5.49 -4.24 -15.54
CA SER A 1 -6.23 -4.40 -14.26
C SER A 1 -5.57 -5.47 -13.40
N VAL A 2 -5.72 -5.40 -12.08
CA VAL A 2 -5.26 -6.42 -11.12
C VAL A 2 -6.43 -7.33 -10.79
N THR A 3 -6.26 -8.65 -10.87
CA THR A 3 -7.33 -9.64 -10.62
C THR A 3 -6.81 -10.79 -9.75
N GLY A 4 -7.73 -11.59 -9.19
CA GLY A 4 -7.37 -12.81 -8.45
C GLY A 4 -6.71 -12.56 -7.08
N GLN A 5 -6.92 -11.38 -6.51
CA GLN A 5 -6.41 -11.01 -5.19
C GLN A 5 -7.35 -11.54 -4.10
N THR A 6 -6.78 -11.96 -2.98
CA THR A 6 -7.51 -12.51 -1.82
C THR A 6 -7.78 -11.47 -0.73
N SER A 7 -7.10 -10.31 -0.77
CA SER A 7 -7.33 -9.19 0.13
C SER A 7 -7.37 -7.85 -0.60
N GLY A 8 -8.30 -6.97 -0.21
CA GLY A 8 -8.46 -5.62 -0.77
C GLY A 8 -7.80 -4.50 0.02
N TYR A 9 -7.24 -4.76 1.22
CA TYR A 9 -6.66 -3.71 2.05
C TYR A 9 -5.20 -3.47 1.69
N TYR A 10 -4.97 -2.77 0.58
CA TYR A 10 -3.62 -2.44 0.11
C TYR A 10 -2.99 -1.29 0.89
N SER A 11 -1.66 -1.31 0.96
CA SER A 11 -0.81 -0.16 1.20
C SER A 11 0.02 0.03 -0.06
N TYR A 12 0.19 1.26 -0.53
CA TYR A 12 0.89 1.53 -1.78
C TYR A 12 1.70 2.82 -1.69
N VAL A 13 2.70 2.92 -2.56
CA VAL A 13 3.52 4.12 -2.69
C VAL A 13 3.98 4.32 -4.13
N ASN A 14 4.00 5.57 -4.57
CA ASN A 14 4.63 5.96 -5.84
C ASN A 14 6.12 6.11 -5.60
N PHE A 15 6.95 5.52 -6.46
CA PHE A 15 8.39 5.60 -6.36
C PHE A 15 9.01 5.85 -7.73
N THR A 16 9.79 6.94 -7.85
CA THR A 16 10.58 7.22 -9.04
C THR A 16 12.05 6.94 -8.72
N THR A 17 12.66 6.08 -9.52
CA THR A 17 14.08 5.73 -9.46
C THR A 17 14.80 6.20 -10.72
N SER A 18 16.11 6.05 -10.77
CA SER A 18 16.87 6.21 -12.02
C SER A 18 16.39 5.30 -13.15
N GLY A 19 15.69 4.21 -12.82
CA GLY A 19 15.12 3.24 -13.78
C GLY A 19 13.68 3.53 -14.23
N GLY A 20 13.02 4.56 -13.70
CA GLY A 20 11.66 4.96 -14.12
C GLY A 20 10.72 5.24 -12.95
N SER A 21 9.42 5.36 -13.25
CA SER A 21 8.36 5.61 -12.27
C SER A 21 7.52 4.36 -12.05
N PHE A 22 7.24 4.06 -10.79
CA PHE A 22 6.58 2.84 -10.35
C PHE A 22 5.51 3.13 -9.30
N VAL A 23 4.49 2.27 -9.24
CA VAL A 23 3.62 2.14 -8.06
C VAL A 23 3.86 0.77 -7.44
N VAL A 24 4.13 0.73 -6.15
CA VAL A 24 4.35 -0.50 -5.40
C VAL A 24 3.18 -0.68 -4.45
N ALA A 25 2.48 -1.80 -4.51
CA ALA A 25 1.32 -2.09 -3.68
C ALA A 25 1.40 -3.47 -3.02
N VAL A 26 1.08 -3.53 -1.72
CA VAL A 26 1.16 -4.74 -0.88
C VAL A 26 -0.05 -4.84 0.05
N ASN A 27 -0.50 -6.05 0.38
CA ASN A 27 -1.67 -6.24 1.25
C ASN A 27 -1.47 -7.25 2.40
N GLY A 28 -0.36 -7.99 2.42
CA GLY A 28 -0.01 -8.97 3.45
C GLY A 28 -0.57 -10.37 3.22
N THR A 29 -1.16 -10.64 2.06
CA THR A 29 -1.69 -11.96 1.68
C THR A 29 -1.32 -12.37 0.26
N ASP A 30 -1.42 -11.44 -0.69
CA ASP A 30 -1.15 -11.66 -2.10
C ASP A 30 0.23 -11.11 -2.48
N PHE A 31 0.80 -11.63 -3.57
CA PHE A 31 2.07 -11.12 -4.08
C PHE A 31 2.01 -9.61 -4.35
N LEU A 32 3.10 -8.92 -3.98
CA LEU A 32 3.31 -7.50 -4.27
C LEU A 32 2.97 -7.20 -5.72
N GLN A 33 2.19 -6.14 -5.92
CA GLN A 33 1.85 -5.63 -7.24
C GLN A 33 2.75 -4.44 -7.57
N LEU A 34 3.40 -4.50 -8.72
CA LEU A 34 4.27 -3.46 -9.25
C LEU A 34 3.65 -2.93 -10.54
N TYR A 35 3.42 -1.62 -10.60
CA TYR A 35 2.99 -0.94 -11.81
C TYR A 35 4.14 -0.13 -12.40
N SER A 36 4.20 -0.07 -13.73
CA SER A 36 4.95 0.94 -14.48
C SER A 36 4.24 1.21 -15.81
N THR A 37 4.45 2.38 -16.41
CA THR A 37 3.91 2.70 -17.74
C THR A 37 4.46 1.79 -18.84
N THR A 38 5.61 1.13 -18.61
CA THR A 38 6.24 0.22 -19.57
C THR A 38 5.59 -1.16 -19.63
N PHE A 39 5.00 -1.64 -18.53
CA PHE A 39 4.53 -3.03 -18.41
C PHE A 39 3.20 -3.21 -17.66
N ASP A 40 2.52 -2.12 -17.31
CA ASP A 40 1.30 -2.11 -16.49
C ASP A 40 1.52 -2.85 -15.15
N TRP A 41 0.47 -3.37 -14.52
CA TRP A 41 0.57 -4.16 -13.30
C TRP A 41 1.17 -5.55 -13.53
N THR A 42 2.16 -5.91 -12.71
CA THR A 42 2.71 -7.27 -12.59
C THR A 42 2.83 -7.68 -11.13
N ALA A 43 2.56 -8.94 -10.84
CA ALA A 43 2.89 -9.54 -9.55
C ALA A 43 4.42 -9.77 -9.49
N VAL A 44 5.02 -9.47 -8.33
CA VAL A 44 6.44 -9.69 -8.06
C VAL A 44 6.58 -10.72 -6.94
N ASN A 45 7.37 -11.76 -7.19
CA ASN A 45 7.68 -12.83 -6.25
C ASN A 45 9.21 -13.09 -6.25
N SER A 46 9.63 -14.26 -5.79
CA SER A 46 11.06 -14.65 -5.74
C SER A 46 11.64 -15.08 -7.10
N LEU A 47 10.92 -14.87 -8.20
CA LEU A 47 11.37 -15.18 -9.56
C LEU A 47 11.34 -13.91 -10.43
N ALA A 48 12.27 -13.82 -11.38
CA ALA A 48 12.25 -12.76 -12.38
C ALA A 48 11.13 -13.02 -13.39
N THR A 49 10.45 -11.94 -13.81
CA THR A 49 9.37 -12.00 -14.79
C THR A 49 9.87 -11.43 -16.12
N TYR A 50 9.59 -12.14 -17.20
CA TYR A 50 9.96 -11.76 -18.56
C TYR A 50 8.72 -11.63 -19.43
N ARG A 51 8.82 -10.83 -20.48
CA ARG A 51 7.80 -10.67 -21.51
C ARG A 51 8.20 -11.43 -22.76
N LEU A 52 7.33 -12.33 -23.19
CA LEU A 52 7.35 -13.03 -24.47
C LEU A 52 6.22 -12.47 -25.33
N ASN A 53 6.57 -11.62 -26.30
CA ASN A 53 5.60 -11.09 -27.25
C ASN A 53 5.25 -12.16 -28.29
N PHE A 54 4.03 -12.12 -28.80
CA PHE A 54 3.55 -13.04 -29.83
C PHE A 54 2.64 -12.34 -30.84
N ASP A 55 2.51 -12.96 -32.01
CA ASP A 55 1.54 -12.65 -33.05
C ASP A 55 0.91 -13.93 -33.61
N ALA A 56 0.07 -13.79 -34.64
CA ALA A 56 -0.65 -14.90 -35.29
C ALA A 56 -1.34 -15.85 -34.30
N GLN A 57 -1.92 -15.32 -33.22
CA GLN A 57 -2.61 -16.13 -32.23
C GLN A 57 -3.81 -16.86 -32.83
N THR A 58 -3.92 -18.15 -32.53
CA THR A 58 -5.02 -19.02 -32.98
C THR A 58 -5.86 -19.54 -31.81
N VAL A 59 -5.28 -19.68 -30.62
CA VAL A 59 -5.96 -20.11 -29.39
C VAL A 59 -5.48 -19.27 -28.22
N ASN A 60 -6.38 -18.93 -27.29
CA ASN A 60 -6.01 -18.12 -26.14
C ASN A 60 -5.17 -18.87 -25.11
N PHE A 61 -4.18 -18.19 -24.53
CA PHE A 61 -3.33 -18.75 -23.47
C PHE A 61 -4.00 -18.61 -22.10
N THR A 62 -3.75 -19.60 -21.25
CA THR A 62 -4.27 -19.64 -19.88
C THR A 62 -3.17 -19.33 -18.87
N SER A 63 -3.38 -18.34 -17.99
CA SER A 63 -2.47 -18.05 -16.87
C SER A 63 -2.34 -19.25 -15.94
N GLY A 64 -1.14 -19.49 -15.40
CA GLY A 64 -0.77 -20.65 -14.60
C GLY A 64 -0.34 -21.88 -15.43
N GLY A 65 -0.61 -21.89 -16.73
CA GLY A 65 -0.15 -22.94 -17.65
C GLY A 65 1.32 -22.79 -18.04
N THR A 66 1.85 -23.81 -18.74
CA THR A 66 3.17 -23.73 -19.38
C THR A 66 3.05 -23.18 -20.81
N VAL A 67 4.10 -22.53 -21.30
CA VAL A 67 4.32 -22.23 -22.72
C VAL A 67 5.57 -22.96 -23.19
N THR A 68 5.50 -23.59 -24.36
CA THR A 68 6.61 -24.35 -24.96
C THR A 68 6.89 -23.87 -26.38
N GLY A 69 8.15 -23.57 -26.68
CA GLY A 69 8.62 -23.24 -28.02
C GLY A 69 8.78 -24.51 -28.86
N GLY A 70 8.15 -24.54 -30.03
CA GLY A 70 8.13 -25.72 -30.90
C GLY A 70 9.47 -26.03 -31.58
N THR A 71 10.30 -25.01 -31.83
CA THR A 71 11.62 -25.18 -32.44
C THR A 71 12.71 -25.23 -31.37
N SER A 72 12.65 -24.34 -30.38
CA SER A 72 13.65 -24.23 -29.33
C SER A 72 13.52 -25.31 -28.25
N GLY A 73 12.32 -25.86 -28.06
CA GLY A 73 12.00 -26.69 -26.89
C GLY A 73 12.02 -25.91 -25.58
N ALA A 74 12.13 -24.58 -25.62
CA ALA A 74 12.14 -23.74 -24.43
C ALA A 74 10.79 -23.81 -23.71
N VAL A 75 10.80 -23.83 -22.38
CA VAL A 75 9.59 -23.91 -21.56
C VAL A 75 9.58 -22.82 -20.52
N ALA A 76 8.42 -22.23 -20.25
CA ALA A 76 8.22 -21.30 -19.15
C ALA A 76 6.81 -21.41 -18.57
N THR A 77 6.59 -20.87 -17.38
CA THR A 77 5.26 -20.74 -16.76
C THR A 77 4.65 -19.39 -17.10
N ILE A 78 3.41 -19.38 -17.59
CA ILE A 78 2.66 -18.15 -17.88
C ILE A 78 2.09 -17.62 -16.57
N VAL A 79 2.45 -16.39 -16.20
CA VAL A 79 1.90 -15.72 -14.99
C VAL A 79 0.82 -14.69 -15.34
N LYS A 80 0.86 -14.12 -16.54
CA LYS A 80 -0.17 -13.22 -17.06
C LYS A 80 -0.21 -13.32 -18.58
N ASN A 81 -1.42 -13.32 -19.15
CA ASN A 81 -1.64 -13.18 -20.57
C ASN A 81 -2.25 -11.80 -20.85
N VAL A 82 -1.63 -11.05 -21.77
CA VAL A 82 -2.14 -9.79 -22.31
C VAL A 82 -2.53 -10.07 -23.76
N ASP A 83 -3.83 -10.29 -23.98
CA ASP A 83 -4.42 -10.65 -25.25
C ASP A 83 -4.99 -9.42 -25.96
N ASN A 84 -4.46 -9.12 -27.16
CA ASN A 84 -4.93 -8.06 -28.05
C ASN A 84 -5.44 -8.64 -29.38
N GLY A 85 -6.08 -9.82 -29.35
CA GLY A 85 -6.64 -10.50 -30.51
C GLY A 85 -5.64 -11.43 -31.18
N SER A 86 -5.07 -11.03 -32.32
CA SER A 86 -4.06 -11.86 -33.01
C SER A 86 -2.63 -11.60 -32.52
N THR A 87 -2.44 -10.59 -31.67
CA THR A 87 -1.16 -10.22 -31.08
C THR A 87 -1.29 -10.10 -29.58
N GLY A 88 -0.18 -10.14 -28.86
CA GLY A 88 -0.20 -9.96 -27.43
C GLY A 88 1.14 -10.22 -26.79
N SER A 89 1.12 -10.40 -25.47
CA SER A 89 2.32 -10.77 -24.72
C SER A 89 1.99 -11.66 -23.53
N LEU A 90 2.88 -12.62 -23.29
CA LEU A 90 2.87 -13.46 -22.10
C LEU A 90 3.91 -12.93 -21.13
N MET A 91 3.50 -12.67 -19.89
CA MET A 91 4.44 -12.56 -18.78
C MET A 91 4.75 -13.97 -18.31
N ILE A 92 6.03 -14.31 -18.29
CA ILE A 92 6.53 -15.67 -18.04
C ILE A 92 7.61 -15.69 -16.98
N GLN A 93 7.68 -16.81 -16.26
CA GLN A 93 8.68 -17.10 -15.23
C GLN A 93 9.25 -18.52 -15.41
N SER A 94 10.29 -18.87 -14.65
CA SER A 94 10.89 -20.22 -14.63
C SER A 94 11.32 -20.73 -16.01
N ILE A 95 11.91 -19.85 -16.82
CA ILE A 95 12.34 -20.17 -18.19
C ILE A 95 13.44 -21.24 -18.16
N THR A 96 13.24 -22.31 -18.92
CA THR A 96 14.24 -23.34 -19.22
C THR A 96 14.48 -23.36 -20.72
N GLY A 97 15.72 -23.19 -21.16
CA GLY A 97 16.06 -23.02 -22.58
C GLY A 97 15.91 -21.56 -23.05
N THR A 98 15.99 -21.36 -24.36
CA THR A 98 15.96 -20.02 -24.99
C THR A 98 14.94 -20.02 -26.13
N PHE A 99 13.87 -19.25 -25.98
CA PHE A 99 12.89 -19.05 -27.06
C PHE A 99 13.53 -18.38 -28.28
N VAL A 100 13.04 -18.74 -29.47
CA VAL A 100 13.51 -18.27 -30.77
C VAL A 100 12.43 -17.42 -31.42
N ASP A 101 12.83 -16.37 -32.12
CA ASP A 101 11.92 -15.52 -32.89
C ASP A 101 11.25 -16.28 -34.05
N ASN A 102 9.99 -15.98 -34.31
CA ASN A 102 9.12 -16.62 -35.32
C ASN A 102 8.89 -18.12 -35.13
N GLU A 103 9.06 -18.67 -33.92
CA GLU A 103 8.69 -20.06 -33.63
C GLU A 103 7.23 -20.18 -33.17
N ILE A 104 6.58 -21.33 -33.43
CA ILE A 104 5.27 -21.61 -32.85
C ILE A 104 5.45 -21.87 -31.35
N ILE A 105 4.70 -21.14 -30.53
CA ILE A 105 4.60 -21.36 -29.09
C ILE A 105 3.25 -22.01 -28.75
N THR A 106 3.27 -23.04 -27.92
CA THR A 106 2.07 -23.81 -27.55
C THR A 106 1.89 -23.82 -26.03
N GLY A 107 0.67 -23.57 -25.57
CA GLY A 107 0.31 -23.59 -24.16
C GLY A 107 -0.12 -24.99 -23.69
N GLY A 108 0.43 -25.46 -22.58
CA GLY A 108 0.09 -26.78 -22.01
C GLY A 108 -1.35 -26.88 -21.49
N ALA A 109 -1.99 -25.75 -21.20
CA ALA A 109 -3.39 -25.64 -20.78
C ALA A 109 -4.27 -24.94 -21.83
N GLY A 110 -3.86 -25.02 -23.10
CA GLY A 110 -4.43 -24.25 -24.21
C GLY A 110 -3.60 -23.01 -24.54
N GLY A 111 -3.66 -22.61 -25.82
CA GLY A 111 -2.95 -21.45 -26.35
C GLY A 111 -2.02 -21.83 -27.51
N SER A 112 -2.04 -21.03 -28.58
CA SER A 112 -1.10 -21.18 -29.68
C SER A 112 -0.95 -19.86 -30.43
N ALA A 113 0.29 -19.47 -30.68
CA ALA A 113 0.68 -18.26 -31.38
C ALA A 113 2.10 -18.43 -31.95
N THR A 114 2.59 -17.43 -32.67
CA THR A 114 3.97 -17.34 -33.12
C THR A 114 4.73 -16.35 -32.24
N ALA A 115 5.89 -16.72 -31.71
CA ALA A 115 6.73 -15.83 -30.93
C ALA A 115 7.24 -14.67 -31.80
N ASN A 116 7.09 -13.43 -31.33
CA ASN A 116 7.53 -12.22 -32.01
C ASN A 116 8.50 -11.46 -31.10
N ILE A 117 9.73 -11.96 -31.05
CA ILE A 117 10.79 -11.56 -30.13
C ILE A 117 12.13 -11.43 -30.89
N PRO A 118 12.25 -10.50 -31.85
CA PRO A 118 13.49 -10.32 -32.61
C PRO A 118 14.72 -9.99 -31.74
N GLY A 119 14.50 -9.44 -30.54
CA GLY A 119 15.53 -9.19 -29.52
C GLY A 119 15.55 -10.20 -28.36
N GLY A 120 14.80 -11.30 -28.46
CA GLY A 120 14.57 -12.24 -27.36
C GLY A 120 13.50 -11.78 -26.36
N VAL A 121 13.30 -12.57 -25.31
CA VAL A 121 12.39 -12.22 -24.20
C VAL A 121 12.96 -11.07 -23.37
N VAL A 122 12.10 -10.14 -22.94
CA VAL A 122 12.52 -8.91 -22.25
C VAL A 122 12.20 -9.02 -20.76
N GLN A 123 13.16 -8.79 -19.88
CA GLN A 123 12.89 -8.77 -18.45
C GLN A 123 12.01 -7.57 -18.07
N VAL A 124 10.92 -7.84 -17.36
CA VAL A 124 9.93 -6.85 -16.93
C VAL A 124 10.14 -6.46 -15.47
N SER A 125 10.44 -7.45 -14.63
CA SER A 125 10.77 -7.23 -13.23
C SER A 125 11.86 -8.21 -12.79
N ALA A 126 12.76 -7.76 -11.93
CA ALA A 126 13.60 -8.68 -11.18
C ALA A 126 12.83 -9.27 -9.99
N ALA A 127 13.41 -10.32 -9.39
CA ALA A 127 12.84 -10.96 -8.21
C ALA A 127 12.99 -10.09 -6.96
N ILE A 128 12.09 -10.28 -6.00
CA ILE A 128 12.33 -9.90 -4.60
C ILE A 128 12.63 -11.15 -3.79
N THR A 129 13.76 -11.17 -3.10
CA THR A 129 14.23 -12.35 -2.35
C THR A 129 14.42 -12.07 -0.85
N GLY A 130 14.61 -13.11 -0.06
CA GLY A 130 14.78 -13.04 1.40
C GLY A 130 13.47 -13.17 2.18
N VAL A 131 12.39 -12.53 1.72
CA VAL A 131 11.04 -12.64 2.30
C VAL A 131 10.03 -12.79 1.17
N ALA A 132 9.02 -13.65 1.35
CA ALA A 132 7.92 -13.76 0.41
C ALA A 132 7.17 -12.42 0.32
N THR A 133 6.98 -11.91 -0.89
CA THR A 133 6.29 -10.62 -1.11
C THR A 133 4.85 -10.64 -0.64
N SER A 134 4.22 -11.82 -0.58
CA SER A 134 2.89 -12.02 -0.01
C SER A 134 2.83 -11.79 1.50
N ALA A 135 3.94 -11.82 2.22
CA ALA A 135 3.97 -11.48 3.65
C ALA A 135 4.11 -9.97 3.91
N LEU A 136 4.32 -9.16 2.88
CA LEU A 136 4.51 -7.71 3.04
C LEU A 136 3.14 -7.04 3.13
N SER A 137 2.89 -6.32 4.23
CA SER A 137 1.55 -5.81 4.57
C SER A 137 1.42 -4.29 4.49
N HIS A 138 2.54 -3.57 4.59
CA HIS A 138 2.59 -2.11 4.46
C HIS A 138 3.86 -1.72 3.72
N VAL A 139 3.81 -0.65 2.91
CA VAL A 139 4.96 -0.10 2.19
C VAL A 139 5.04 1.42 2.41
N TRP A 140 6.25 1.95 2.52
CA TRP A 140 6.52 3.38 2.52
C TRP A 140 7.91 3.68 1.97
N LEU A 141 8.15 4.94 1.62
CA LEU A 141 9.46 5.42 1.21
C LEU A 141 10.16 6.10 2.36
N TYR A 142 11.47 5.86 2.50
CA TYR A 142 12.33 6.61 3.40
C TYR A 142 13.74 6.68 2.82
N ARG A 143 14.25 7.89 2.60
CA ARG A 143 15.60 8.16 2.05
C ARG A 143 15.95 7.33 0.81
N ASN A 144 15.07 7.41 -0.20
CA ASN A 144 15.18 6.71 -1.49
C ASN A 144 15.25 5.17 -1.38
N ARG A 145 14.64 4.60 -0.34
CA ARG A 145 14.46 3.15 -0.17
C ARG A 145 12.99 2.84 0.09
N LEU A 146 12.54 1.71 -0.45
CA LEU A 146 11.28 1.11 -0.06
C LEU A 146 11.47 0.32 1.23
N PHE A 147 10.62 0.60 2.21
CA PHE A 147 10.47 -0.15 3.43
C PHE A 147 9.13 -0.87 3.44
N PHE A 148 9.10 -2.00 4.13
CA PHE A 148 7.94 -2.87 4.23
C PHE A 148 7.76 -3.38 5.66
N ILE A 149 6.53 -3.72 6.03
CA ILE A 149 6.24 -4.52 7.23
C ILE A 149 5.96 -5.97 6.84
N GLN A 150 6.62 -6.91 7.51
CA GLN A 150 6.23 -8.32 7.46
C GLN A 150 5.01 -8.52 8.36
N GLY A 151 3.84 -8.75 7.74
CA GLY A 151 2.54 -8.79 8.40
C GLY A 151 2.49 -9.77 9.56
N GLY A 152 1.88 -9.35 10.68
CA GLY A 152 1.74 -10.18 11.88
C GLY A 152 3.04 -10.41 12.65
N THR A 153 4.11 -9.67 12.36
CA THR A 153 5.41 -9.81 13.05
C THR A 153 5.96 -8.48 13.55
N MET A 154 7.02 -8.54 14.37
CA MET A 154 7.82 -7.38 14.76
C MET A 154 8.99 -7.09 13.81
N LYS A 155 8.86 -7.47 12.53
CA LYS A 155 9.92 -7.32 11.54
C LYS A 155 9.52 -6.36 10.42
N ALA A 156 10.43 -5.44 10.12
CA ALA A 156 10.38 -4.63 8.92
C ALA A 156 11.42 -5.12 7.91
N SER A 157 11.18 -4.90 6.63
CA SER A 157 12.12 -5.19 5.55
C SER A 157 12.38 -3.96 4.70
N TYR A 158 13.49 -3.92 3.99
CA TYR A 158 13.83 -2.81 3.11
C TYR A 158 14.58 -3.27 1.88
N LEU A 159 14.42 -2.53 0.78
CA LEU A 159 15.20 -2.72 -0.44
C LEU A 159 16.47 -1.85 -0.45
N PRO A 160 17.43 -2.17 -1.34
CA PRO A 160 18.51 -1.25 -1.69
C PRO A 160 18.02 0.15 -2.09
N VAL A 161 18.91 1.15 -1.97
CA VAL A 161 18.61 2.51 -2.45
C VAL A 161 18.27 2.46 -3.94
N ASP A 162 17.32 3.30 -4.37
CA ASP A 162 16.97 3.49 -5.78
C ASP A 162 16.47 2.21 -6.47
N SER A 163 15.86 1.28 -5.72
CA SER A 163 15.41 0.00 -6.25
C SER A 163 13.99 -0.39 -5.84
N VAL A 164 13.26 -0.99 -6.80
CA VAL A 164 11.92 -1.59 -6.63
C VAL A 164 11.95 -3.12 -6.52
N THR A 165 13.11 -3.73 -6.70
CA THR A 165 13.31 -5.20 -6.65
C THR A 165 14.68 -5.55 -6.06
N GLY A 166 14.92 -6.83 -5.77
CA GLY A 166 16.19 -7.31 -5.21
C GLY A 166 16.05 -7.98 -3.84
N ALA A 167 17.19 -8.23 -3.18
CA ALA A 167 17.21 -8.88 -1.87
C ALA A 167 16.74 -7.92 -0.77
N LEU A 168 15.78 -8.36 0.04
CA LEU A 168 15.32 -7.60 1.19
C LEU A 168 16.29 -7.74 2.36
N GLY A 169 16.69 -6.59 2.92
CA GLY A 169 17.21 -6.54 4.29
C GLY A 169 16.06 -6.68 5.30
N THR A 170 16.36 -7.09 6.53
CA THR A 170 15.38 -7.23 7.60
C THR A 170 15.85 -6.51 8.86
N ILE A 171 14.94 -5.78 9.50
CA ILE A 171 15.10 -5.12 10.79
C ILE A 171 14.18 -5.85 11.78
N ASN A 172 14.74 -6.36 12.86
CA ASN A 172 13.96 -7.00 13.93
C ASN A 172 13.76 -6.03 15.10
N LEU A 173 12.52 -5.69 15.40
CA LEU A 173 12.13 -4.73 16.43
C LEU A 173 11.55 -5.40 17.68
N SER A 174 11.60 -6.73 17.79
CA SER A 174 11.08 -7.48 18.95
C SER A 174 11.67 -7.06 20.29
N GLY A 175 12.92 -6.58 20.33
CA GLY A 175 13.56 -6.09 21.56
C GLY A 175 13.33 -4.60 21.84
N VAL A 176 12.71 -3.87 20.92
CA VAL A 176 12.49 -2.41 21.02
C VAL A 176 11.14 -2.13 21.68
N PHE A 177 10.10 -2.81 21.20
CA PHE A 177 8.73 -2.66 21.68
C PHE A 177 8.46 -3.53 22.90
N GLN A 178 7.68 -3.02 23.85
CA GLN A 178 7.45 -3.67 25.14
C GLN A 178 6.05 -4.24 25.29
N ARG A 179 5.06 -3.72 24.55
CA ARG A 179 3.64 -4.09 24.67
C ARG A 179 3.25 -5.28 23.80
N GLY A 180 4.18 -5.79 22.98
CA GLY A 180 3.93 -6.93 22.10
C GLY A 180 3.07 -6.58 20.89
N GLY A 181 2.35 -7.57 20.36
CA GLY A 181 1.58 -7.43 19.11
C GLY A 181 2.46 -7.58 17.87
N SER A 182 2.21 -6.77 16.85
CA SER A 182 3.00 -6.72 15.61
C SER A 182 3.18 -5.29 15.12
N LEU A 183 4.09 -5.08 14.17
CA LEU A 183 4.12 -3.83 13.41
C LEU A 183 2.84 -3.70 12.57
N LEU A 184 2.29 -2.48 12.51
CA LEU A 184 1.08 -2.15 11.77
C LEU A 184 1.37 -1.29 10.55
N PHE A 185 2.07 -0.17 10.74
CA PHE A 185 2.48 0.71 9.66
C PHE A 185 3.83 1.38 9.98
N GLY A 186 4.48 1.86 8.92
CA GLY A 186 5.65 2.72 9.00
C GLY A 186 5.41 4.00 8.21
N GLY A 187 6.21 5.02 8.49
CA GLY A 187 6.09 6.31 7.82
C GLY A 187 7.31 7.19 8.01
N THR A 188 7.28 8.34 7.35
CA THR A 188 8.28 9.40 7.53
C THR A 188 7.71 10.51 8.39
N TRP A 189 8.55 10.99 9.29
CA TRP A 189 8.21 12.07 10.21
C TRP A 189 9.34 13.07 10.26
N SER A 190 9.00 14.35 10.30
CA SER A 190 9.96 15.43 10.47
C SER A 190 9.42 16.40 11.53
N LEU A 191 10.28 16.80 12.46
CA LEU A 191 9.97 17.86 13.43
C LEU A 191 9.84 19.22 12.74
N ASP A 192 10.65 19.45 11.72
CA ASP A 192 10.68 20.70 10.96
C ASP A 192 10.04 20.51 9.59
N ALA A 193 9.21 21.48 9.18
CA ALA A 193 8.53 21.48 7.90
C ALA A 193 9.43 21.83 6.70
N GLY A 194 10.77 21.84 6.88
CA GLY A 194 11.76 22.18 5.87
C GLY A 194 12.46 20.95 5.29
N ASP A 195 12.67 20.97 3.97
CA ASP A 195 13.48 19.96 3.27
C ASP A 195 14.96 20.10 3.68
N GLY A 196 15.38 19.28 4.65
CA GLY A 196 16.80 19.12 4.92
C GLY A 196 17.13 18.54 6.29
N ILE A 197 17.66 17.32 6.28
CA ILE A 197 18.49 16.68 7.32
C ILE A 197 17.76 15.86 8.39
N ASP A 198 16.57 16.26 8.88
CA ASP A 198 15.96 15.60 10.05
C ASP A 198 14.74 14.69 9.81
N GLU A 199 14.53 14.20 8.58
CA GLU A 199 13.57 13.12 8.37
C GLU A 199 13.94 11.88 9.17
N LYS A 200 12.99 11.41 9.98
CA LYS A 200 13.08 10.20 10.79
C LYS A 200 12.15 9.13 10.23
N CYS A 201 12.55 7.87 10.44
CA CYS A 201 11.76 6.70 10.10
C CYS A 201 10.95 6.26 11.32
N VAL A 202 9.64 6.13 11.17
CA VAL A 202 8.73 5.73 12.26
C VAL A 202 8.20 4.34 12.00
N PHE A 203 8.19 3.51 13.04
CA PHE A 203 7.53 2.21 13.07
C PHE A 203 6.46 2.23 14.16
N VAL A 204 5.23 1.83 13.83
CA VAL A 204 4.10 1.84 14.77
C VAL A 204 3.50 0.44 14.91
N THR A 205 3.25 0.02 16.16
CA THR A 205 2.68 -1.30 16.49
C THR A 205 1.15 -1.28 16.58
N THR A 206 0.55 -2.47 16.56
CA THR A 206 -0.89 -2.67 16.79
C THR A 206 -1.32 -2.26 18.20
N GLU A 207 -0.44 -2.38 19.19
CA GLU A 207 -0.72 -2.05 20.59
C GLU A 207 -0.55 -0.57 20.94
N GLY A 208 -0.10 0.25 19.98
CA GLY A 208 0.14 1.67 20.21
C GLY A 208 1.50 1.93 20.85
N GLU A 209 2.57 1.55 20.16
CA GLU A 209 3.92 2.06 20.44
C GLU A 209 4.50 2.57 19.12
N ALA A 210 5.21 3.69 19.16
CA ALA A 210 5.99 4.22 18.04
C ALA A 210 7.47 4.19 18.37
N ALA A 211 8.28 3.58 17.50
CA ALA A 211 9.73 3.69 17.55
C ALA A 211 10.20 4.62 16.43
N ILE A 212 11.02 5.61 16.78
CA ILE A 212 11.55 6.62 15.87
C ILE A 212 13.04 6.34 15.66
N TYR A 213 13.45 6.20 14.41
CA TYR A 213 14.82 5.97 13.99
C TYR A 213 15.35 7.13 13.14
N GLU A 214 16.65 7.35 13.24
CA GLU A 214 17.39 8.25 12.35
C GLU A 214 18.52 7.50 11.62
N GLY A 215 19.06 8.13 10.59
CA GLY A 215 20.04 7.52 9.69
C GLY A 215 19.39 7.00 8.39
N SER A 216 20.20 6.54 7.45
CA SER A 216 19.78 6.18 6.09
C SER A 216 20.04 4.73 5.71
N ASN A 217 20.78 3.99 6.55
CA ASN A 217 21.22 2.64 6.23
C ASN A 217 20.92 1.68 7.39
N PRO A 218 19.77 0.98 7.38
CA PRO A 218 19.44 0.01 8.42
C PRO A 218 20.36 -1.21 8.48
N ALA A 219 21.20 -1.44 7.45
CA ALA A 219 22.24 -2.47 7.48
C ALA A 219 23.52 -2.00 8.20
N GLY A 220 23.62 -0.70 8.50
CA GLY A 220 24.79 -0.10 9.11
C GLY A 220 25.06 -0.66 10.51
N SER A 221 26.33 -0.78 10.84
CA SER A 221 26.77 -1.28 12.16
C SER A 221 27.01 -0.15 13.17
N THR A 222 26.82 1.11 12.77
CA THR A 222 27.10 2.30 13.58
C THR A 222 25.84 3.14 13.81
N ALA A 223 25.78 3.84 14.95
CA ALA A 223 24.66 4.73 15.27
C ALA A 223 24.50 5.89 14.26
N ALA A 224 25.58 6.32 13.61
CA ALA A 224 25.50 7.35 12.57
C ALA A 224 24.74 6.88 11.32
N GLU A 225 24.70 5.57 11.07
CA GLU A 225 24.03 4.97 9.92
C GLU A 225 22.58 4.60 10.21
N TRP A 226 22.31 4.12 11.43
CA TRP A 226 20.98 3.76 11.92
C TRP A 226 20.92 3.78 13.45
N ASN A 227 20.10 4.66 14.03
CA ASN A 227 19.99 4.81 15.48
C ASN A 227 18.53 4.95 15.93
N LEU A 228 18.20 4.34 17.07
CA LEU A 228 16.91 4.52 17.74
C LEU A 228 16.96 5.86 18.49
N VAL A 229 16.13 6.81 18.07
CA VAL A 229 15.98 8.11 18.72
C VAL A 229 15.15 7.96 19.99
N GLY A 230 14.06 7.20 19.91
CA GLY A 230 13.17 7.02 21.05
C GLY A 230 12.02 6.07 20.76
N ARG A 231 11.39 5.61 21.84
CA ARG A 231 10.13 4.86 21.83
C ARG A 231 9.11 5.65 22.61
N TYR A 232 7.93 5.82 22.03
CA TYR A 232 6.84 6.60 22.59
C TYR A 232 5.56 5.77 22.59
N ASP A 233 4.78 5.92 23.65
CA ASP A 233 3.49 5.26 23.73
C ASP A 233 2.46 6.04 22.90
N LEU A 234 1.74 5.29 22.07
CA LEU A 234 0.55 5.74 21.38
C LEU A 234 -0.66 4.98 21.95
N THR A 235 -1.84 5.48 21.62
CA THR A 235 -3.03 4.65 21.68
C THR A 235 -3.05 3.73 20.45
N ALA A 236 -3.58 2.52 20.59
CA ALA A 236 -3.79 1.57 19.50
C ALA A 236 -4.37 2.28 18.24
N PRO A 237 -3.68 2.23 17.08
CA PRO A 237 -4.17 2.84 15.85
C PRO A 237 -5.40 2.12 15.28
N MET A 238 -6.21 2.85 14.52
CA MET A 238 -7.43 2.31 13.90
C MET A 238 -7.19 1.64 12.53
N GLY A 239 -5.97 1.67 12.00
CA GLY A 239 -5.63 1.05 10.72
C GLY A 239 -4.25 1.50 10.21
N LYS A 240 -3.66 0.75 9.27
CA LYS A 240 -2.36 1.12 8.67
C LYS A 240 -2.45 2.33 7.74
N ARG A 241 -3.62 2.58 7.17
CA ARG A 241 -3.97 3.78 6.38
C ARG A 241 -4.71 4.84 7.19
N ALA A 242 -4.85 4.65 8.50
CA ALA A 242 -5.50 5.59 9.39
C ALA A 242 -4.53 6.74 9.78
N THR A 243 -3.82 7.30 8.79
CA THR A 243 -2.78 8.29 9.01
C THR A 243 -2.83 9.39 7.96
N MET A 244 -2.36 10.58 8.32
CA MET A 244 -2.12 11.66 7.36
C MET A 244 -0.92 12.50 7.79
N ARG A 245 -0.31 13.20 6.82
CA ARG A 245 0.70 14.22 7.14
C ARG A 245 0.05 15.59 7.26
N ALA A 246 0.45 16.41 8.22
CA ALA A 246 0.14 17.83 8.27
C ALA A 246 1.42 18.61 8.52
N GLY A 247 1.87 19.38 7.52
CA GLY A 247 3.24 19.90 7.51
C GLY A 247 4.26 18.76 7.58
N GLY A 248 5.21 18.84 8.52
CA GLY A 248 6.21 17.80 8.78
C GLY A 248 5.69 16.64 9.65
N ASP A 249 4.59 16.83 10.38
CA ASP A 249 4.13 15.88 11.38
C ASP A 249 3.29 14.74 10.78
N LEU A 250 3.32 13.60 11.45
CA LEU A 250 2.56 12.40 11.12
C LEU A 250 1.45 12.26 12.14
N ILE A 251 0.21 12.30 11.65
CA ILE A 251 -0.99 12.21 12.47
C ILE A 251 -1.58 10.82 12.32
N VAL A 252 -1.94 10.22 13.43
CA VAL A 252 -2.45 8.84 13.51
C VAL A 252 -3.85 8.86 14.12
N ALA A 253 -4.81 8.29 13.42
CA ALA A 253 -6.13 8.01 13.98
C ALA A 253 -6.05 6.78 14.90
N THR A 254 -6.35 7.00 16.18
CA THR A 254 -6.28 5.99 17.24
C THR A 254 -7.64 5.83 17.91
N LYS A 255 -7.79 4.86 18.81
CA LYS A 255 -9.03 4.69 19.60
C LYS A 255 -9.43 5.93 20.41
N GLU A 256 -8.47 6.75 20.82
CA GLU A 256 -8.69 7.92 21.70
C GLU A 256 -8.86 9.22 20.92
N GLY A 257 -8.43 9.27 19.66
CA GLY A 257 -8.48 10.46 18.84
C GLY A 257 -7.51 10.43 17.67
N MET A 258 -7.52 11.52 16.91
CA MET A 258 -6.57 11.80 15.85
C MET A 258 -5.34 12.52 16.42
N VAL A 259 -4.26 11.79 16.66
CA VAL A 259 -3.12 12.20 17.49
C VAL A 259 -1.87 12.43 16.63
N PRO A 260 -1.25 13.62 16.68
CA PRO A 260 0.06 13.86 16.07
C PRO A 260 1.19 13.15 16.83
N ILE A 261 2.20 12.62 16.12
CA ILE A 261 3.35 11.95 16.77
C ILE A 261 4.14 12.93 17.64
N SER A 262 4.26 14.20 17.24
CA SER A 262 4.90 15.23 18.08
C SER A 262 4.27 15.37 19.46
N ALA A 263 2.97 15.10 19.59
CA ALA A 263 2.28 15.13 20.87
C ALA A 263 2.64 13.93 21.76
N ALA A 264 2.87 12.75 21.16
CA ALA A 264 3.27 11.54 21.88
C ALA A 264 4.70 11.59 22.42
N ILE A 265 5.53 12.50 21.90
CA ILE A 265 6.87 12.75 22.44
C ILE A 265 6.80 13.45 23.80
N ASN A 266 5.82 14.35 23.96
CA ASN A 266 5.75 15.27 25.10
C ASN A 266 4.70 14.87 26.15
N LYS A 267 3.89 13.85 25.88
CA LYS A 267 2.74 13.47 26.72
C LYS A 267 2.64 11.96 26.88
N ASP A 268 2.17 11.54 28.04
CA ASP A 268 1.82 10.14 28.30
C ASP A 268 0.58 9.72 27.51
N ALA A 269 0.47 8.41 27.22
CA ALA A 269 -0.64 7.84 26.46
C ALA A 269 -2.03 8.22 26.98
N ALA A 270 -2.19 8.31 28.31
CA ALA A 270 -3.45 8.68 28.95
C ALA A 270 -3.86 10.15 28.74
N ALA A 271 -2.91 11.02 28.36
CA ALA A 271 -3.13 12.44 28.11
C ALA A 271 -3.14 12.80 26.61
N LEU A 272 -3.02 11.81 25.71
CA LEU A 272 -2.97 12.03 24.27
C LEU A 272 -4.27 12.61 23.70
N SER A 273 -5.43 12.22 24.25
CA SER A 273 -6.73 12.77 23.81
C SER A 273 -6.79 14.29 23.97
N LEU A 274 -6.07 14.86 24.95
CA LEU A 274 -6.00 16.31 25.17
C LEU A 274 -5.21 17.06 24.09
N ALA A 275 -4.35 16.35 23.36
CA ALA A 275 -3.58 16.88 22.23
C ALA A 275 -4.10 16.39 20.87
N ALA A 276 -5.17 15.60 20.85
CA ALA A 276 -5.78 15.12 19.62
C ALA A 276 -6.41 16.29 18.84
N ILE A 277 -6.25 16.29 17.52
CA ILE A 277 -6.89 17.26 16.62
C ILE A 277 -8.41 17.04 16.61
N SER A 278 -8.85 15.81 16.86
CA SER A 278 -10.26 15.43 16.99
C SER A 278 -10.86 15.73 18.37
N ARG A 279 -10.18 16.48 19.26
CA ARG A 279 -10.64 16.73 20.63
C ARG A 279 -12.04 17.32 20.70
N ASN A 280 -12.40 18.19 19.75
CA ASN A 280 -13.71 18.82 19.72
C ASN A 280 -14.86 17.82 19.47
N ILE A 281 -14.55 16.65 18.91
CA ILE A 281 -15.50 15.55 18.66
C ILE A 281 -15.17 14.30 19.48
N GLU A 282 -14.40 14.42 20.57
CA GLU A 282 -13.90 13.28 21.37
C GLU A 282 -15.01 12.27 21.76
N PRO A 283 -16.20 12.68 22.25
CA PRO A 283 -17.24 11.73 22.62
C PRO A 283 -17.73 10.88 21.43
N ASP A 284 -17.93 11.52 20.28
CA ASP A 284 -18.35 10.83 19.05
C ASP A 284 -17.24 9.94 18.51
N TRP A 285 -16.01 10.45 18.49
CA TRP A 285 -14.84 9.69 18.05
C TRP A 285 -14.70 8.40 18.84
N LYS A 286 -14.70 8.48 20.18
CA LYS A 286 -14.55 7.32 21.06
C LYS A 286 -15.69 6.32 20.92
N ARG A 287 -16.94 6.82 20.81
CA ARG A 287 -18.11 5.96 20.58
C ARG A 287 -17.95 5.17 19.29
N GLU A 288 -17.62 5.83 18.19
CA GLU A 288 -17.52 5.18 16.90
C GLU A 288 -16.29 4.28 16.78
N ALA A 289 -15.15 4.67 17.35
CA ALA A 289 -13.94 3.85 17.41
C ALA A 289 -14.19 2.55 18.17
N ALA A 290 -14.91 2.59 19.28
CA ALA A 290 -15.27 1.39 20.05
C ALA A 290 -16.23 0.45 19.30
N ARG A 291 -17.14 0.99 18.47
CA ARG A 291 -18.12 0.21 17.68
C ARG A 291 -17.52 -0.40 16.42
N ARG A 292 -16.46 0.19 15.84
CA ARG A 292 -15.92 -0.16 14.51
C ARG A 292 -14.50 -0.73 14.55
N LEU A 293 -14.22 -1.65 15.48
CA LEU A 293 -12.88 -2.24 15.66
C LEU A 293 -12.56 -3.39 14.70
N SER A 294 -13.56 -4.04 14.10
CA SER A 294 -13.36 -5.19 13.21
C SER A 294 -12.89 -4.82 11.81
N LEU A 295 -13.02 -3.55 11.43
CA LEU A 295 -12.66 -3.03 10.12
C LEU A 295 -11.73 -1.82 10.27
N PRO A 296 -10.62 -1.75 9.50
CA PRO A 296 -9.68 -0.66 9.62
C PRO A 296 -10.28 0.67 9.12
N TRP A 297 -9.91 1.75 9.80
CA TRP A 297 -10.17 3.10 9.32
C TRP A 297 -9.08 3.55 8.35
N GLU A 298 -9.43 4.53 7.54
CA GLU A 298 -8.55 5.20 6.59
C GLU A 298 -8.73 6.71 6.72
N VAL A 299 -7.66 7.45 6.44
CA VAL A 299 -7.68 8.90 6.43
C VAL A 299 -7.12 9.36 5.09
N ILE A 300 -7.82 10.27 4.42
CA ILE A 300 -7.31 10.94 3.24
C ILE A 300 -7.56 12.44 3.35
N LYS A 301 -6.61 13.22 2.82
CA LYS A 301 -6.76 14.66 2.66
C LYS A 301 -7.12 14.95 1.22
N TRP A 302 -8.06 15.85 1.00
CA TRP A 302 -8.35 16.41 -0.31
C TRP A 302 -7.91 17.88 -0.33
N PRO A 303 -6.71 18.18 -0.87
CA PRO A 303 -6.16 19.53 -0.85
C PRO A 303 -7.04 20.53 -1.59
N ASP A 304 -7.60 20.15 -2.74
CA ASP A 304 -8.38 21.04 -3.62
C ASP A 304 -9.68 21.54 -2.96
N LEU A 305 -10.31 20.71 -2.12
CA LEU A 305 -11.50 21.07 -1.34
C LEU A 305 -11.19 21.41 0.13
N ASN A 306 -9.91 21.39 0.50
CA ASN A 306 -9.41 21.82 1.81
C ASN A 306 -10.04 21.09 3.02
N TYR A 307 -10.27 19.78 2.90
CA TYR A 307 -10.73 18.94 4.01
C TYR A 307 -9.99 17.61 4.10
N ALA A 308 -10.02 17.01 5.28
CA ALA A 308 -9.64 15.61 5.50
C ALA A 308 -10.86 14.80 5.88
N ILE A 309 -10.96 13.58 5.37
CA ILE A 309 -12.03 12.63 5.69
C ILE A 309 -11.44 11.41 6.38
N VAL A 310 -12.12 10.96 7.42
CA VAL A 310 -11.84 9.75 8.17
C VAL A 310 -12.96 8.76 7.88
N SER A 311 -12.60 7.60 7.34
CA SER A 311 -13.57 6.55 7.06
C SER A 311 -14.11 5.92 8.34
N LEU A 312 -15.41 5.61 8.35
CA LEU A 312 -16.08 4.90 9.44
C LEU A 312 -16.81 3.67 8.86
N PRO A 313 -16.07 2.60 8.53
CA PRO A 313 -16.65 1.45 7.85
C PRO A 313 -17.76 0.80 8.70
N ILE A 314 -18.87 0.44 8.06
CA ILE A 314 -19.96 -0.30 8.70
C ILE A 314 -19.44 -1.71 9.03
N ALA A 315 -19.25 -1.97 10.31
CA ALA A 315 -18.68 -3.20 10.86
C ALA A 315 -19.76 -4.17 11.38
N ALA A 316 -20.97 -3.68 11.64
CA ALA A 316 -22.10 -4.45 12.11
C ALA A 316 -23.43 -3.76 11.76
N GLU A 317 -24.52 -4.52 11.80
CA GLU A 317 -25.89 -4.00 11.63
C GLU A 317 -26.21 -2.91 12.67
N GLY A 318 -27.00 -1.91 12.27
CA GLY A 318 -27.36 -0.79 13.14
C GLY A 318 -26.29 0.29 13.30
N GLN A 319 -25.21 0.24 12.51
CA GLN A 319 -24.24 1.34 12.40
C GLN A 319 -24.60 2.26 11.25
N GLU A 320 -24.51 3.55 11.51
CA GLU A 320 -24.84 4.59 10.55
C GLU A 320 -23.73 4.75 9.50
N ALA A 321 -24.15 5.00 8.25
CA ALA A 321 -23.29 5.24 7.09
C ALA A 321 -22.75 6.67 7.07
N TRP A 322 -21.88 7.03 8.01
CA TRP A 322 -21.33 8.39 8.12
C TRP A 322 -19.80 8.39 7.98
N SER A 323 -19.20 9.57 7.81
CA SER A 323 -17.75 9.79 7.90
C SER A 323 -17.45 11.04 8.71
N PHE A 324 -16.31 11.08 9.40
CA PHE A 324 -15.85 12.33 10.04
C PHE A 324 -15.07 13.16 9.04
N VAL A 325 -15.38 14.45 8.98
CA VAL A 325 -14.69 15.39 8.09
C VAL A 325 -14.17 16.56 8.89
N ALA A 326 -12.88 16.85 8.71
CA ALA A 326 -12.21 17.99 9.29
C ALA A 326 -11.89 19.01 8.20
N ASN A 327 -12.33 20.25 8.38
CA ASN A 327 -11.89 21.36 7.55
C ASN A 327 -10.43 21.69 7.89
N LEU A 328 -9.55 21.67 6.90
CA LEU A 328 -8.10 21.78 7.12
C LEU A 328 -7.63 23.22 7.39
N GLU A 329 -8.47 24.22 7.13
CA GLU A 329 -8.17 25.63 7.40
C GLU A 329 -8.66 26.08 8.78
N THR A 330 -9.87 25.68 9.16
CA THR A 330 -10.50 26.09 10.42
C THR A 330 -10.30 25.09 11.56
N GLY A 331 -9.99 23.83 11.24
CA GLY A 331 -9.97 22.73 12.21
C GLY A 331 -11.35 22.32 12.73
N ALA A 332 -12.43 22.87 12.14
CA ALA A 332 -13.79 22.48 12.49
C ALA A 332 -14.11 21.08 11.96
N TRP A 333 -14.93 20.34 12.70
CA TRP A 333 -15.35 18.99 12.37
C TRP A 333 -16.84 18.93 12.06
N CYS A 334 -17.22 18.02 11.18
CA CYS A 334 -18.62 17.68 10.92
C CYS A 334 -18.73 16.19 10.56
N LYS A 335 -19.97 15.73 10.34
CA LYS A 335 -20.26 14.40 9.81
C LYS A 335 -20.85 14.51 8.41
N PHE A 336 -20.34 13.69 7.50
CA PHE A 336 -20.99 13.45 6.21
C PHE A 336 -21.95 12.28 6.40
N VAL A 337 -23.24 12.49 6.10
CA VAL A 337 -24.28 11.47 6.24
C VAL A 337 -24.60 10.84 4.89
N GLY A 338 -24.62 9.51 4.84
CA GLY A 338 -24.91 8.71 3.64
C GLY A 338 -23.69 7.98 3.08
N TRP A 339 -22.48 8.39 3.46
CA TRP A 339 -21.23 7.83 2.95
C TRP A 339 -20.81 6.59 3.75
N ALA A 340 -21.13 5.41 3.23
CA ALA A 340 -20.75 4.11 3.80
C ALA A 340 -19.29 3.74 3.43
N THR A 341 -18.34 4.60 3.75
CA THR A 341 -16.94 4.45 3.30
C THR A 341 -16.24 3.24 3.93
N ARG A 342 -16.00 2.21 3.13
CA ARG A 342 -15.22 1.02 3.50
C ARG A 342 -13.72 1.22 3.24
N CYS A 343 -13.41 1.87 2.13
CA CYS A 343 -12.08 2.35 1.76
C CYS A 343 -12.21 3.68 1.03
N ILE A 344 -11.17 4.51 1.05
CA ILE A 344 -11.15 5.84 0.44
C ILE A 344 -9.82 6.06 -0.26
N GLU A 345 -9.85 6.71 -1.43
CA GLU A 345 -8.68 7.06 -2.22
C GLU A 345 -8.85 8.43 -2.88
N LEU A 346 -7.77 9.21 -2.97
CA LEU A 346 -7.73 10.39 -3.83
C LEU A 346 -6.91 10.06 -5.08
N HIS A 347 -7.55 10.10 -6.24
CA HIS A 347 -6.90 9.83 -7.52
C HIS A 347 -7.26 10.91 -8.53
N ASP A 348 -6.24 11.48 -9.18
CA ASP A 348 -6.41 12.55 -10.18
C ASP A 348 -7.29 13.71 -9.67
N SER A 349 -7.01 14.19 -8.44
CA SER A 349 -7.77 15.24 -7.76
C SER A 349 -9.24 14.93 -7.49
N ARG A 350 -9.66 13.67 -7.60
CA ARG A 350 -11.03 13.20 -7.36
C ARG A 350 -11.04 12.16 -6.25
N LEU A 351 -11.99 12.26 -5.35
CA LEU A 351 -12.14 11.34 -4.23
C LEU A 351 -13.02 10.17 -4.64
N TYR A 352 -12.54 8.97 -4.38
CA TYR A 352 -13.29 7.73 -4.57
C TYR A 352 -13.42 7.03 -3.24
N PHE A 353 -14.55 6.36 -3.00
CA PHE A 353 -14.71 5.46 -1.88
C PHE A 353 -15.43 4.19 -2.29
N GLY A 354 -15.02 3.08 -1.69
CA GLY A 354 -15.70 1.80 -1.83
C GLY A 354 -16.68 1.57 -0.70
N THR A 355 -17.75 0.81 -0.94
CA THR A 355 -18.70 0.35 0.08
C THR A 355 -18.49 -1.13 0.41
N ASN A 356 -19.19 -1.63 1.43
CA ASN A 356 -19.17 -3.06 1.77
C ASN A 356 -19.76 -3.95 0.68
N ASP A 357 -20.63 -3.40 -0.17
CA ASP A 357 -21.30 -4.12 -1.25
C ASP A 357 -20.44 -4.23 -2.52
N GLY A 358 -19.21 -3.69 -2.48
CA GLY A 358 -18.24 -3.77 -3.58
C GLY A 358 -18.42 -2.69 -4.66
N GLU A 359 -19.29 -1.73 -4.42
CA GLU A 359 -19.48 -0.57 -5.29
C GLU A 359 -18.42 0.50 -5.02
N VAL A 360 -18.06 1.25 -6.06
CA VAL A 360 -17.12 2.36 -6.00
C VAL A 360 -17.84 3.62 -6.42
N PHE A 361 -17.88 4.57 -5.51
CA PHE A 361 -18.48 5.88 -5.71
C PHE A 361 -17.42 6.93 -5.87
N GLU A 362 -17.76 7.97 -6.61
CA GLU A 362 -16.99 9.19 -6.67
C GLU A 362 -17.65 10.25 -5.80
N GLY A 363 -16.90 10.76 -4.82
CA GLY A 363 -17.39 11.73 -3.86
C GLY A 363 -17.59 13.11 -4.48
N GLU A 364 -18.56 13.86 -3.93
CA GLU A 364 -18.83 15.27 -4.30
C GLU A 364 -19.15 15.48 -5.80
N ILE A 365 -19.70 14.45 -6.46
CA ILE A 365 -20.23 14.54 -7.83
C ILE A 365 -21.73 14.70 -7.80
N ASN A 366 -22.19 15.94 -8.01
CA ASN A 366 -23.59 16.34 -7.87
C ASN A 366 -24.11 16.15 -6.42
N GLY A 367 -25.17 16.86 -6.03
CA GLY A 367 -25.67 16.87 -4.64
C GLY A 367 -26.34 15.58 -4.17
N ASN A 368 -26.02 14.43 -4.76
CA ASN A 368 -26.61 13.12 -4.49
C ASN A 368 -25.58 12.00 -4.65
N ASP A 369 -25.77 10.89 -3.91
CA ASP A 369 -25.01 9.66 -4.08
C ASP A 369 -26.00 8.53 -4.40
N ASP A 370 -25.97 8.05 -5.65
CA ASP A 370 -26.87 7.02 -6.19
C ASP A 370 -28.38 7.24 -5.91
N GLY A 371 -28.84 8.49 -6.04
CA GLY A 371 -30.23 8.86 -5.78
C GLY A 371 -30.58 9.03 -4.29
N GLY A 372 -29.63 8.81 -3.38
CA GLY A 372 -29.68 9.22 -1.98
C GLY A 372 -29.25 10.67 -1.79
N ALA A 373 -29.90 11.39 -0.87
CA ALA A 373 -29.50 12.75 -0.53
C ALA A 373 -28.36 12.75 0.49
N ILE A 374 -27.31 13.52 0.21
CA ILE A 374 -26.19 13.77 1.12
C ILE A 374 -26.56 14.97 2.01
N TYR A 375 -26.37 14.85 3.32
CA TYR A 375 -26.54 15.97 4.26
C TYR A 375 -25.32 16.11 5.17
N TYR A 376 -24.99 17.36 5.48
CA TYR A 376 -23.90 17.73 6.39
C TYR A 376 -24.50 18.09 7.76
N THR A 377 -24.08 17.40 8.82
CA THR A 377 -24.55 17.68 10.18
C THR A 377 -23.38 18.05 11.08
N TYR A 378 -23.57 19.08 11.91
CA TYR A 378 -22.58 19.57 12.87
C TYR A 378 -22.48 18.67 14.11
#